data_AF-A0A820E5D7-F1
#
_entry.id   AF-A0A820E5D7-F1
#
_cell.length_a   1.000
_cell.length_b   1.000
_cell.length_c   1.000
_cell.angle_alpha   90.00
_cell.angle_beta   90.00
_cell.angle_gamma   90.00
#
_symmetry.space_group_name_H-M   'P 1'
#
loop_
_entity.id
_entity.type
_entity.pdbx_description
1 polymer ?
#
loop_
_entity_poly.entity_id
_entity_poly.type
_entity_poly.pdbx_seq_one_letter_code
_entity_poly.pdbx_strand_id
1 'polypeptide(L)'
;DYIYQCAGYWREDSRSYLITYDRDDPYINFKCWVYERIDLFKIYLSRSAGSFCGFNQTSQSYEAQDGADLKIELEEAERIHDDCPIRYDDGRNPWQIVDEFLFYYASATTLMPSLFIYIFLIILILNFF
;
A
#
# COMPACT_ATOMS: atom_id res chain seq x y z
N ASP A 1 -14.97 -10.31 16.15
CA ASP A 1 -13.70 -9.69 15.74
C ASP A 1 -13.98 -8.49 14.86
N TYR A 2 -13.53 -7.33 15.33
CA TYR A 2 -13.75 -6.03 14.68
C TYR A 2 -12.86 -5.94 13.44
N ILE A 3 -13.40 -6.26 12.26
CA ILE A 3 -12.69 -6.17 10.99
C ILE A 3 -13.06 -4.85 10.34
N TYR A 4 -12.16 -3.86 10.45
CA TYR A 4 -12.29 -2.62 9.69
C TYR A 4 -12.22 -2.91 8.19
N GLN A 5 -13.22 -2.44 7.44
CA GLN A 5 -13.24 -2.49 5.98
C GLN A 5 -12.69 -1.18 5.42
N CYS A 6 -11.86 -1.23 4.38
CA CYS A 6 -11.44 0.00 3.70
C CYS A 6 -12.59 0.53 2.84
N ALA A 7 -13.08 1.74 3.14
CA ALA A 7 -14.09 2.42 2.34
C ALA A 7 -13.46 3.25 1.21
N GLY A 8 -12.25 3.78 1.45
CA GLY A 8 -11.50 4.54 0.47
C GLY A 8 -10.28 5.22 1.07
N TYR A 9 -9.45 5.78 0.21
CA TYR A 9 -8.32 6.61 0.60
C TYR A 9 -8.26 7.82 -0.34
N TRP A 10 -7.80 8.95 0.17
CA TRP A 10 -7.50 10.11 -0.65
C TRP A 10 -6.28 10.83 -0.11
N ARG A 11 -5.68 11.67 -0.95
CA ARG A 11 -4.58 12.55 -0.58
C ARG A 11 -5.02 13.97 -0.93
N GLU A 12 -4.91 14.86 0.03
CA GLU A 12 -5.24 16.27 -0.13
C GLU A 12 -4.06 17.09 0.38
N ASP A 13 -3.52 17.93 -0.49
CA ASP A 13 -2.29 18.70 -0.25
C ASP A 13 -1.12 17.83 0.25
N SER A 14 -0.76 17.98 1.53
CA SER A 14 0.31 17.26 2.22
C SER A 14 -0.21 16.14 3.14
N ARG A 15 -1.52 15.95 3.25
CA ARG A 15 -2.14 14.98 4.17
C ARG A 15 -2.70 13.80 3.40
N SER A 16 -2.52 12.61 3.98
CA SER A 16 -3.08 11.37 3.44
C SER A 16 -4.15 10.86 4.38
N TYR A 17 -5.30 10.52 3.81
CA TYR A 17 -6.49 10.10 4.54
C TYR A 17 -6.90 8.69 4.11
N LEU A 18 -7.28 7.89 5.08
CA LEU A 18 -7.85 6.56 4.91
C LEU A 18 -9.19 6.53 5.64
N ILE A 19 -10.25 6.11 4.95
CA ILE A 19 -11.56 5.89 5.57
C ILE A 19 -11.77 4.42 5.76
N THR A 20 -12.04 4.05 7.00
CA THR A 20 -12.46 2.70 7.34
C THR A 20 -13.94 2.69 7.69
N TYR A 21 -14.58 1.59 7.38
CA TYR A 21 -15.95 1.29 7.71
C TYR A 21 -15.98 0.13 8.70
N ASP A 22 -16.64 0.34 9.83
CA ASP A 22 -16.92 -0.70 10.84
C ASP A 22 -18.42 -1.03 10.78
N ARG A 23 -18.72 -2.33 10.61
CA ARG A 23 -20.11 -2.82 10.56
C ARG A 23 -20.71 -2.99 11.94
N ASP A 24 -19.85 -3.17 12.93
CA ASP A 24 -20.26 -3.50 14.29
C ASP A 24 -20.38 -2.24 15.17
N ASP A 25 -19.89 -1.08 14.71
CA ASP A 25 -20.12 0.21 15.37
C ASP A 25 -21.53 0.72 15.04
N PRO A 26 -22.46 0.79 16.02
CA PRO A 26 -23.85 1.19 15.77
C PRO A 26 -24.05 2.70 15.62
N TYR A 27 -23.04 3.51 15.95
CA TYR A 27 -23.15 4.97 15.98
C TYR A 27 -22.28 5.63 14.92
N ILE A 28 -21.07 5.12 14.71
CA ILE A 28 -20.08 5.73 13.82
C ILE A 28 -19.55 4.66 12.88
N ASN A 29 -20.30 4.42 11.81
CA ASN A 29 -19.91 3.36 10.88
C ASN A 29 -18.64 3.74 10.07
N PHE A 30 -18.36 5.03 9.86
CA PHE A 30 -17.17 5.49 9.13
C PHE A 30 -16.18 6.15 10.09
N LYS A 31 -14.90 5.82 9.97
CA LYS A 31 -13.81 6.47 10.72
C LYS A 31 -12.80 7.02 9.75
N CYS A 32 -12.32 8.23 10.04
CA CYS A 32 -11.26 8.86 9.28
C CYS A 32 -9.91 8.61 9.94
N TRP A 33 -8.92 8.29 9.13
CA TRP A 33 -7.54 8.10 9.55
C TRP A 33 -6.66 9.07 8.81
N VAL A 34 -5.92 9.89 9.55
CA VAL A 34 -4.85 10.71 8.99
C VAL A 34 -3.57 9.95 9.18
N TYR A 35 -2.87 9.62 8.10
CA TYR A 35 -1.62 8.87 8.17
C TYR A 35 -0.49 9.57 7.43
N GLU A 36 0.72 9.36 7.96
CA GLU A 36 1.93 9.97 7.44
C GLU A 36 3.13 9.06 7.72
N ARG A 37 4.03 8.97 6.74
CA ARG A 37 5.34 8.36 6.93
C ARG A 37 6.29 9.43 7.49
N ILE A 38 6.68 9.28 8.75
CA ILE A 38 7.53 10.23 9.48
C ILE A 38 9.01 9.99 9.19
N ASP A 39 9.40 8.72 9.05
CA ASP A 39 10.76 8.29 8.77
C ASP A 39 10.75 7.14 7.76
N LEU A 40 11.92 6.69 7.32
CA LEU A 40 12.11 5.54 6.43
C LEU A 40 11.36 4.29 6.93
N PHE A 41 11.25 4.12 8.25
CA PHE A 41 10.66 2.93 8.88
C PHE A 41 9.43 3.22 9.72
N LYS A 42 9.03 4.49 9.88
CA LYS A 42 7.98 4.86 10.83
C LYS A 42 6.78 5.46 10.13
N ILE A 43 5.61 4.89 10.38
CA ILE A 43 4.33 5.40 9.90
C ILE A 43 3.45 5.69 11.11
N TYR A 44 2.95 6.92 11.19
CA TYR A 44 1.97 7.32 12.20
C TYR A 44 0.59 7.40 11.58
N LEU A 45 -0.41 6.93 12.32
CA LEU A 45 -1.81 7.00 11.96
C LEU A 45 -2.60 7.55 13.13
N SER A 46 -3.47 8.51 12.88
CA SER A 46 -4.41 9.05 13.85
C SER A 46 -5.83 8.76 13.41
N ARG A 47 -6.64 8.16 14.27
CA ARG A 47 -8.07 7.90 14.04
C ARG A 47 -8.93 9.03 14.59
N SER A 48 -9.93 9.45 13.83
CA SER A 48 -10.92 10.43 14.25
C SER A 48 -11.80 9.89 15.38
N ALA A 49 -12.19 10.77 16.30
CA ALA A 49 -13.17 10.43 17.33
C ALA A 49 -14.58 10.22 16.72
N GLY A 50 -14.95 11.03 15.74
CA GLY A 50 -16.26 11.02 15.07
C GLY A 50 -16.29 10.31 13.72
N SER A 51 -17.44 10.46 13.02
CA SER A 51 -17.69 9.99 11.65
C SER A 51 -17.10 10.87 10.55
N PHE A 52 -16.24 11.81 10.94
CA PHE A 52 -15.65 12.83 10.08
C PHE A 52 -14.20 13.06 10.49
N CYS A 53 -13.38 13.58 9.58
CA CYS A 53 -12.00 13.94 9.89
C CYS A 53 -11.96 15.20 10.75
N GLY A 54 -11.14 15.22 11.80
CA GLY A 54 -10.96 16.43 12.60
C GLY A 54 -10.27 17.53 11.79
N PHE A 55 -10.71 18.78 11.93
CA PHE A 55 -10.14 19.91 11.19
C PHE A 55 -8.66 20.13 11.51
N ASN A 56 -8.32 20.05 12.80
CA ASN A 56 -6.94 20.17 13.30
C ASN A 56 -6.25 18.81 13.50
N GLN A 57 -6.86 17.71 13.05
CA GLN A 57 -6.30 16.38 13.23
C GLN A 57 -5.04 16.21 12.38
N THR A 58 -3.98 15.72 13.00
CA THR A 58 -2.72 15.35 12.34
C THR A 58 -2.42 13.86 12.51
N SER A 59 -1.44 13.34 11.79
CA SER A 59 -0.93 11.98 11.96
C SER A 59 -0.49 11.68 13.40
N GLN A 60 -0.15 12.71 14.18
CA GLN A 60 0.33 12.60 15.56
C GLN A 60 -0.76 12.83 16.62
N SER A 61 -1.96 13.26 16.21
CA SER A 61 -3.04 13.59 17.13
C SER A 61 -3.57 12.32 17.81
N TYR A 62 -3.79 12.39 19.12
CA TYR A 62 -4.35 11.29 19.91
C TYR A 62 -5.47 11.74 20.86
N GLU A 63 -5.67 13.04 21.05
CA GLU A 63 -6.67 13.59 21.96
C GLU A 63 -7.94 14.03 21.23
N ALA A 64 -9.07 13.92 21.94
CA ALA A 64 -10.38 14.39 21.45
C ALA A 64 -10.39 15.89 21.13
N GLN A 65 -9.54 16.68 21.79
CA GLN A 65 -9.36 18.12 21.54
C GLN A 65 -8.90 18.39 20.10
N ASP A 66 -8.07 17.50 19.55
CA ASP A 66 -7.57 17.55 18.17
C ASP A 66 -8.54 16.90 17.17
N GLY A 67 -9.65 16.34 17.65
CA GLY A 67 -10.58 15.53 16.85
C GLY A 67 -10.13 14.08 16.66
N ALA A 68 -9.12 13.62 17.40
CA ALA A 68 -8.62 12.25 17.38
C ALA A 68 -9.06 11.46 18.62
N ASP A 69 -9.01 10.13 18.54
CA ASP A 69 -9.27 9.23 19.67
C ASP A 69 -8.18 8.18 19.84
N LEU A 70 -7.47 7.85 18.76
CA LEU A 70 -6.42 6.84 18.76
C LEU A 70 -5.27 7.29 17.88
N LYS A 71 -4.04 7.06 18.36
CA LYS A 71 -2.82 7.13 17.55
C LYS A 71 -2.16 5.76 17.50
N ILE A 72 -1.75 5.37 16.31
CA ILE A 72 -0.98 4.16 16.05
C ILE A 72 0.38 4.57 15.51
N GLU A 73 1.44 4.07 16.13
CA GLU A 73 2.81 4.12 15.62
C GLU A 73 3.16 2.74 15.08
N LEU A 74 3.46 2.68 13.79
CA LEU A 74 3.94 1.47 13.12
C LEU A 74 5.42 1.65 12.82
N GLU A 75 6.19 0.62 13.15
CA GLU A 75 7.60 0.52 12.81
C GLU A 75 7.80 -0.67 11.87
N GLU A 76 8.26 -0.39 10.66
CA GLU A 76 8.54 -1.38 9.63
C GLU A 76 9.84 -2.12 9.99
N ALA A 77 9.72 -3.42 10.29
CA ALA A 77 10.86 -4.27 10.60
C ALA A 77 11.48 -4.94 9.37
N GLU A 78 10.99 -4.67 8.15
CA GLU A 78 11.44 -5.39 6.94
C GLU A 78 12.96 -5.32 6.78
N ARG A 79 13.59 -4.15 6.96
CA ARG A 79 15.05 -4.01 6.80
C ARG A 79 15.91 -4.57 7.92
N ILE A 80 15.33 -4.96 9.06
CA ILE A 80 16.11 -5.56 10.17
C ILE A 80 16.39 -7.04 9.86
N HIS A 81 15.51 -7.69 9.10
CA HIS A 81 15.62 -9.10 8.73
C HIS A 81 15.95 -9.33 7.26
N ASP A 82 16.03 -8.28 6.45
CA ASP A 82 16.41 -8.40 5.06
C ASP A 82 17.93 -8.49 4.94
N ASP A 83 18.44 -9.63 4.46
CA ASP A 83 19.85 -9.88 4.12
C ASP A 83 20.26 -9.16 2.81
N CYS A 84 19.44 -8.23 2.35
CA CYS A 84 19.71 -7.44 1.16
C CYS A 84 20.57 -6.23 1.53
N PRO A 85 21.77 -6.07 0.93
CA PRO A 85 22.54 -4.86 1.10
C PRO A 85 21.72 -3.68 0.61
N ILE A 86 21.56 -2.65 1.45
CA ILE A 86 20.94 -1.39 1.04
C ILE A 86 21.79 -0.86 -0.11
N ARG A 87 21.31 -0.94 -1.36
CA ARG A 87 21.95 -0.26 -2.51
C ARG A 87 21.65 1.23 -2.39
N TYR A 88 22.22 1.87 -1.37
CA TYR A 88 22.20 3.30 -1.15
C TYR A 88 23.28 3.92 -2.03
N ASP A 89 22.87 4.57 -3.11
CA ASP A 89 23.73 5.44 -3.90
C ASP A 89 23.57 6.87 -3.36
N ASP A 90 24.65 7.46 -2.87
CA ASP A 90 24.65 8.82 -2.35
C ASP A 90 24.69 9.89 -3.47
N GLY A 91 24.69 9.44 -4.74
CA GLY A 91 24.61 10.28 -5.93
C GLY A 91 25.86 11.14 -6.15
N ARG A 92 26.95 10.91 -5.41
CA ARG A 92 28.19 11.70 -5.53
C ARG A 92 28.98 11.36 -6.78
N ASN A 93 28.73 10.21 -7.39
CA ASN A 93 29.37 9.80 -8.63
C ASN A 93 28.35 9.76 -9.80
N PRO A 94 28.27 10.84 -10.61
CA PRO A 94 27.31 10.93 -11.71
C PRO A 94 27.64 10.00 -12.91
N TRP A 95 28.79 9.34 -12.89
CA TRP A 95 29.22 8.40 -13.93
C TRP A 95 29.04 6.93 -13.52
N GLN A 96 28.53 6.70 -12.31
CA GLN A 96 28.22 5.37 -11.85
C GLN A 96 27.01 4.86 -12.63
N ILE A 97 27.21 3.79 -13.40
CA ILE A 97 26.11 3.08 -14.05
C ILE A 97 25.37 2.34 -12.93
N VAL A 98 24.32 2.95 -12.42
CA VAL A 98 23.35 2.29 -11.56
C VAL A 98 22.49 1.41 -12.46
N ASP A 99 22.47 0.10 -12.20
CA ASP A 99 21.46 -0.78 -12.77
C ASP A 99 20.10 -0.23 -12.32
N GLU A 100 19.37 0.40 -13.24
CA GLU A 100 18.14 1.12 -12.96
C GLU A 100 17.15 0.26 -12.17
N PHE A 101 16.39 0.92 -11.31
CA PHE A 101 15.26 0.42 -10.52
C PHE A 101 14.18 -0.22 -11.39
N LEU A 102 14.45 -1.40 -11.94
CA LEU A 102 13.46 -2.21 -12.62
C LEU A 102 12.60 -2.84 -11.53
N PHE A 103 11.48 -2.17 -11.20
CA PHE A 103 10.38 -2.81 -10.50
C PHE A 103 10.07 -4.11 -11.22
N TYR A 104 10.35 -5.25 -10.58
CA TYR A 104 9.90 -6.55 -11.05
C TYR A 104 8.36 -6.57 -10.96
N TYR A 105 7.68 -5.98 -11.94
CA TYR A 105 6.49 -6.65 -12.45
C TYR A 105 7.00 -7.99 -12.89
N ALA A 106 6.57 -9.06 -12.22
CA ALA A 106 6.95 -10.42 -12.51
C ALA A 106 7.18 -10.57 -14.01
N SER A 107 8.44 -10.77 -14.41
CA SER A 107 8.80 -11.04 -15.78
C SER A 107 7.96 -12.25 -16.17
N ALA A 108 6.89 -12.01 -16.95
CA ALA A 108 6.14 -13.09 -17.54
C ALA A 108 7.17 -13.83 -18.41
N THR A 109 7.54 -15.04 -18.00
CA THR A 109 8.24 -15.96 -18.88
C THR A 109 7.45 -15.96 -20.17
N THR A 110 8.08 -15.56 -21.27
CA THR A 110 7.46 -15.69 -22.58
C THR A 110 7.09 -17.16 -22.72
N LEU A 111 5.78 -17.45 -22.70
CA LEU A 111 5.29 -18.76 -23.03
C LEU A 111 5.71 -18.99 -24.46
N MET A 112 6.79 -19.74 -24.70
CA MET A 112 7.09 -20.27 -26.02
C MET A 112 5.95 -21.24 -26.35
N PRO A 113 5.02 -20.89 -27.25
CA PRO A 113 3.96 -21.83 -27.60
C PRO A 113 4.64 -22.99 -28.29
N SER A 114 4.61 -24.17 -27.68
CA SER A 114 5.13 -25.37 -28.33
C SER A 114 4.33 -25.61 -29.61
N LEU A 115 5.02 -25.93 -30.72
CA LEU A 115 4.39 -26.23 -32.01
C LEU A 115 3.30 -27.33 -31.90
N PHE A 116 3.40 -28.20 -30.89
CA PHE A 116 2.40 -29.20 -30.56
C PHE A 116 1.00 -28.64 -30.30
N ILE A 117 0.89 -27.47 -29.66
CA ILE A 117 -0.42 -26.86 -29.36
C ILE A 117 -1.11 -26.41 -30.65
N TYR A 118 -0.36 -25.85 -31.60
CA TYR A 118 -0.88 -25.47 -32.91
C TYR A 118 -1.31 -26.68 -33.74
N ILE A 119 -0.51 -27.75 -33.74
CA ILE A 119 -0.85 -28.99 -34.45
C ILE A 119 -2.12 -29.62 -33.87
N PHE A 120 -2.24 -29.66 -32.53
CA PHE A 120 -3.42 -30.20 -31.86
C PHE A 120 -4.69 -29.39 -32.19
N LEU A 121 -4.60 -28.05 -32.20
CA LEU A 121 -5.72 -27.18 -32.57
C LEU A 121 -6.14 -27.36 -34.04
N ILE A 122 -5.17 -27.52 -34.95
CA ILE A 122 -5.46 -27.79 -36.38
C ILE A 122 -6.16 -29.14 -36.55
N ILE A 123 -5.71 -30.17 -35.84
CA ILE A 123 -6.36 -31.50 -35.87
C ILE A 123 -7.79 -31.41 -35.34
N LEU A 124 -8.04 -30.67 -34.27
CA LEU A 124 -9.39 -30.47 -33.74
C LEU A 124 -10.31 -29.76 -34.74
N ILE A 125 -9.82 -28.73 -35.43
CA ILE A 125 -10.60 -28.00 -36.44
C ILE A 125 -10.90 -28.90 -37.64
N LEU A 126 -9.93 -29.69 -38.09
CA LEU A 126 -10.10 -30.63 -39.21
C LEU A 126 -11.01 -31.82 -38.91
N ASN A 127 -11.14 -32.22 -37.64
CA ASN A 127 -12.08 -33.29 -37.24
C ASN A 127 -13.51 -32.77 -37.02
N PHE A 128 -13.70 -31.45 -36.99
CA PHE A 128 -15.03 -30.83 -36.82
C PHE A 128 -15.68 -30.45 -38.17
N PHE A 129 -14.93 -30.52 -39.27
CA PHE A 129 -15.38 -30.35 -40.66
C PHE A 129 -15.44 -31.71 -41.36
#